data_AF-A0A6S7DX88-F1
#
_entry.id   AF-A0A6S7DX88-F1
#
_cell.length_a   1.000
_cell.length_b   1.000
_cell.length_c   1.000
_cell.angle_alpha   90.00
_cell.angle_beta   90.00
_cell.angle_gamma   90.00
#
_symmetry.space_group_name_H-M   'P 1'
#
loop_
_entity.id
_entity.type
_entity.pdbx_description
1 polymer ?
#
loop_
_entity_poly.entity_id
_entity_poly.type
_entity_poly.pdbx_seq_one_letter_code
_entity_poly.pdbx_strand_id
1 'polypeptide(L)'
;MEQLEQIPIGQEANDKTGDPLRNGMAKVNANFTKVQTGVDAVELTAANAAQTATEAKTTANAAIPANQKGMAGGVAPLDEGGKVPAAYLPELGDYIPVEEKGAPSGVAPLDESGKVPAANLPAAEDSIPLTEKGAASGVATLDADGRVPAEQLEYAVKSTEKASAGGVATLDAGGKVPAAQLPPIPTGPPAGSVTWWPLRSSIPAGQIPADGQTISRATFPDIAAMVTAGTVPVVSEADWQADPLKRGCYTLGDAANTIRVPDYNGMSPGAVAAVTLRGDGARSAGTAGAIQPDQLGPMSYQVSDFAQASNVLLDGTGKAVLTSGMLPTATMRTVTQSSFGLKWITNTGDETRMTNVSGVWTIQAFGAVTNPGAADAGQLASDYAALNAAFQSLQGKVFGYEQALIDVLGTRALGVTYTNSTGRPIVVCIQGLATAANAYIFGMLNEALATISSTPFNGGNIGLSYVVPPGATYRAGSSYMNVVTWREYR
;
A
#
# COMPACT_ATOMS: atom_id res chain seq x y z
N MET A 1 79.52 -49.27 97.60
CA MET A 1 80.22 -49.12 98.89
C MET A 1 80.96 -50.41 99.16
N GLU A 2 82.26 -50.34 99.43
CA GLU A 2 83.03 -51.51 99.86
C GLU A 2 82.62 -51.94 101.26
N GLN A 3 82.65 -53.25 101.53
CA GLN A 3 82.21 -53.81 102.82
C GLN A 3 83.27 -53.54 103.90
N LEU A 4 82.85 -52.89 105.00
CA LEU A 4 83.71 -52.64 106.15
C LEU A 4 84.01 -53.94 106.90
N GLU A 5 85.25 -54.11 107.33
CA GLU A 5 85.70 -55.27 108.10
C GLU A 5 85.31 -55.13 109.56
N GLN A 6 84.79 -56.21 110.16
CA GLN A 6 84.41 -56.21 111.57
C GLN A 6 85.64 -56.28 112.48
N ILE A 7 85.63 -55.44 113.53
CA ILE A 7 86.67 -55.37 114.55
C ILE A 7 86.08 -55.92 115.87
N PRO A 8 86.26 -57.22 116.18
CA PRO A 8 85.80 -57.79 117.43
C PRO A 8 86.63 -57.25 118.60
N ILE A 9 85.96 -56.52 119.50
CA ILE A 9 86.48 -56.21 120.83
C ILE A 9 86.12 -57.37 121.76
N GLY A 10 87.04 -57.79 122.63
CA GLY A 10 86.74 -58.81 123.65
C GLY A 10 85.57 -58.38 124.53
N GLN A 11 84.83 -59.35 125.09
CA GLN A 11 83.69 -59.06 125.96
C GLN A 11 84.11 -58.66 127.38
N GLU A 12 85.27 -59.13 127.82
CA GLU A 12 85.81 -58.91 129.16
C GLU A 12 87.29 -58.51 129.08
N ALA A 13 87.80 -57.83 130.12
CA ALA A 13 89.21 -57.45 130.17
C ALA A 13 90.11 -58.69 130.18
N ASN A 14 91.06 -58.77 129.24
CA ASN A 14 92.01 -59.88 129.07
C ASN A 14 91.39 -61.25 128.71
N ASP A 15 90.20 -61.28 128.13
CA ASP A 15 89.53 -62.53 127.72
C ASP A 15 90.15 -63.23 126.49
N LYS A 16 91.07 -62.55 125.78
CA LYS A 16 91.74 -63.00 124.55
C LYS A 16 90.79 -63.35 123.39
N THR A 17 89.53 -62.93 123.44
CA THR A 17 88.56 -63.22 122.37
C THR A 17 88.51 -62.14 121.28
N GLY A 18 89.01 -60.94 121.58
CA GLY A 18 89.15 -59.83 120.63
C GLY A 18 90.44 -59.88 119.78
N ASP A 19 90.45 -59.11 118.69
CA ASP A 19 91.66 -58.96 117.87
C ASP A 19 92.79 -58.31 118.69
N PRO A 20 94.06 -58.77 118.53
CA PRO A 20 95.21 -58.05 119.04
C PRO A 20 95.20 -56.61 118.54
N LEU A 21 95.59 -55.65 119.38
CA LEU A 21 95.47 -54.22 119.11
C LEU A 21 96.06 -53.80 117.74
N ARG A 22 97.16 -54.44 117.32
CA ARG A 22 97.77 -54.22 116.00
C ARG A 22 96.88 -54.65 114.84
N ASN A 23 96.20 -55.80 114.95
CA ASN A 23 95.30 -56.32 113.92
C ASN A 23 94.01 -55.50 113.86
N GLY A 24 93.46 -55.14 115.03
CA GLY A 24 92.30 -54.25 115.10
C GLY A 24 92.57 -52.90 114.45
N MET A 25 93.70 -52.27 114.75
CA MET A 25 94.08 -50.99 114.14
C MET A 25 94.37 -51.08 112.63
N ALA A 26 94.85 -52.22 112.13
CA ALA A 26 95.00 -52.43 110.68
C ALA A 26 93.63 -52.43 109.97
N LYS A 27 92.63 -53.11 110.56
CA LYS A 27 91.24 -53.10 110.05
C LYS A 27 90.61 -51.71 110.13
N VAL A 28 90.89 -50.94 111.19
CA VAL A 28 90.45 -49.53 111.29
C VAL A 28 90.98 -48.73 110.12
N ASN A 29 92.28 -48.80 109.83
CA ASN A 29 92.87 -48.05 108.72
C ASN A 29 92.32 -48.48 107.36
N ALA A 30 92.12 -49.79 107.15
CA ALA A 30 91.49 -50.31 105.94
C ALA A 30 90.05 -49.77 105.80
N ASN A 31 89.26 -49.81 106.87
CA ASN A 31 87.91 -49.28 106.88
C ASN A 31 87.85 -47.76 106.62
N PHE A 32 88.75 -46.97 107.21
CA PHE A 32 88.84 -45.53 106.91
C PHE A 32 89.15 -45.27 105.43
N THR A 33 90.03 -46.07 104.83
CA THR A 33 90.35 -45.96 103.40
C THR A 33 89.13 -46.28 102.54
N LYS A 34 88.38 -47.33 102.90
CA LYS A 34 87.12 -47.72 102.21
C LYS A 34 86.04 -46.63 102.33
N VAL A 35 85.91 -46.02 103.52
CA VAL A 35 84.97 -44.91 103.75
C VAL A 35 85.38 -43.68 102.94
N GLN A 36 86.66 -43.30 102.96
CA GLN A 36 87.16 -42.15 102.19
C GLN A 36 86.86 -42.32 100.69
N THR A 37 87.17 -43.49 100.13
CA THR A 37 86.88 -43.81 98.72
C THR A 37 85.38 -43.73 98.41
N GLY A 38 84.53 -44.18 99.35
CA GLY A 38 83.08 -44.07 99.22
C GLY A 38 82.58 -42.62 99.24
N VAL A 39 83.16 -41.76 100.08
CA VAL A 39 82.81 -40.33 100.16
C VAL A 39 83.24 -39.60 98.90
N ASP A 40 84.46 -39.81 98.41
CA ASP A 40 84.98 -39.18 97.19
C ASP A 40 84.12 -39.52 95.97
N ALA A 41 83.64 -40.78 95.87
CA ALA A 41 82.75 -41.20 94.78
C ALA A 41 81.37 -40.53 94.83
N VAL A 42 80.83 -40.29 96.04
CA VAL A 42 79.57 -39.56 96.22
C VAL A 42 79.72 -38.09 95.83
N GLU A 43 80.83 -37.47 96.21
CA GLU A 43 81.13 -36.07 95.88
C GLU A 43 81.26 -35.86 94.37
N LEU A 44 81.95 -36.78 93.66
CA LEU A 44 82.04 -36.76 92.19
C LEU A 44 80.66 -36.91 91.52
N THR A 45 79.81 -37.78 92.06
CA THR A 45 78.45 -38.00 91.51
C THR A 45 77.58 -36.76 91.68
N ALA A 46 77.68 -36.08 92.82
CA ALA A 46 76.95 -34.84 93.08
C ALA A 46 77.39 -33.70 92.15
N ALA A 47 78.69 -33.57 91.87
CA ALA A 47 79.21 -32.56 90.95
C ALA A 47 78.68 -32.74 89.51
N ASN A 48 78.66 -33.98 89.00
CA ASN A 48 78.15 -34.27 87.65
C ASN A 48 76.64 -33.96 87.52
N ALA A 49 75.84 -34.22 88.56
CA ALA A 49 74.41 -33.93 88.54
C ALA A 49 74.12 -32.42 88.44
N ALA A 50 74.94 -31.57 89.10
CA ALA A 50 74.80 -30.12 89.04
C ALA A 50 75.10 -29.54 87.63
N GLN A 51 76.07 -30.12 86.93
CA GLN A 51 76.42 -29.70 85.57
C GLN A 51 75.28 -29.98 84.57
N THR A 52 74.73 -31.20 84.59
CA THR A 52 73.61 -31.58 83.70
C THR A 52 72.38 -30.69 83.88
N ALA A 53 72.08 -30.28 85.12
CA ALA A 53 70.96 -29.38 85.40
C ALA A 53 71.17 -27.97 84.79
N THR A 54 72.41 -27.49 84.75
CA THR A 54 72.76 -26.17 84.19
C THR A 54 72.66 -26.16 82.66
N GLU A 55 73.07 -27.25 82.01
CA GLU A 55 72.98 -27.40 80.55
C GLU A 55 71.51 -27.45 80.09
N ALA A 56 70.64 -28.20 80.77
CA ALA A 56 69.22 -28.29 80.44
C ALA A 56 68.48 -26.93 80.52
N LYS A 57 68.80 -26.11 81.54
CA LYS A 57 68.22 -24.76 81.69
C LYS A 57 68.60 -23.83 80.54
N THR A 58 69.83 -23.97 80.03
CA THR A 58 70.32 -23.14 78.92
C THR A 58 69.59 -23.45 77.62
N THR A 59 69.36 -24.74 77.31
CA THR A 59 68.63 -25.15 76.10
C THR A 59 67.16 -24.71 76.11
N ALA A 60 66.48 -24.82 77.25
CA ALA A 60 65.07 -24.41 77.36
C ALA A 60 64.86 -22.90 77.12
N ASN A 61 65.80 -22.05 77.58
CA ASN A 61 65.73 -20.61 77.38
C ASN A 61 65.99 -20.19 75.91
N ALA A 62 66.61 -21.04 75.09
CA ALA A 62 66.98 -20.73 73.71
C ALA A 62 65.90 -21.08 72.66
N ALA A 63 64.80 -21.76 73.04
CA ALA A 63 63.81 -22.30 72.08
C ALA A 63 62.97 -21.24 71.34
N ILE A 64 62.84 -20.02 71.87
CA ILE A 64 62.27 -18.89 71.11
C ILE A 64 63.23 -17.70 71.25
N PRO A 65 64.07 -17.44 70.24
CA PRO A 65 64.95 -16.28 70.23
C PRO A 65 64.13 -14.98 70.35
N ALA A 66 64.48 -14.11 71.31
CA ALA A 66 63.75 -12.86 71.56
C ALA A 66 63.72 -11.94 70.32
N ASN A 67 64.68 -12.10 69.40
CA ASN A 67 64.75 -11.37 68.13
C ASN A 67 63.75 -11.85 67.06
N GLN A 68 62.96 -12.89 67.30
CA GLN A 68 61.93 -13.36 66.35
C GLN A 68 60.51 -13.02 66.81
N LYS A 69 60.33 -12.53 68.04
CA LYS A 69 59.03 -12.07 68.56
C LYS A 69 58.76 -10.65 68.10
N GLY A 70 57.66 -10.43 67.38
CA GLY A 70 57.20 -9.08 67.00
C GLY A 70 57.98 -8.40 65.87
N MET A 71 58.81 -9.14 65.13
CA MET A 71 59.44 -8.65 63.89
C MET A 71 58.68 -9.09 62.65
N ALA A 72 58.78 -8.31 61.56
CA ALA A 72 58.24 -8.67 60.26
C ALA A 72 58.80 -10.02 59.79
N GLY A 73 57.92 -10.97 59.44
CA GLY A 73 58.29 -12.34 59.07
C GLY A 73 58.59 -13.30 60.24
N GLY A 74 58.43 -12.85 61.50
CA GLY A 74 58.58 -13.67 62.71
C GLY A 74 57.25 -14.21 63.26
N VAL A 75 57.25 -14.55 64.56
CA VAL A 75 56.04 -14.99 65.27
C VAL A 75 55.37 -13.81 65.98
N ALA A 76 54.07 -13.66 65.79
CA ALA A 76 53.29 -12.62 66.46
C ALA A 76 53.18 -12.94 67.97
N PRO A 77 53.50 -11.98 68.87
CA PRO A 77 53.25 -12.18 70.29
C PRO A 77 51.75 -12.26 70.55
N LEU A 78 51.36 -13.05 71.55
CA LEU A 78 50.00 -13.04 72.09
C LEU A 78 49.95 -12.07 73.28
N ASP A 79 48.85 -11.34 73.42
CA ASP A 79 48.52 -10.58 74.62
C ASP A 79 48.11 -11.51 75.79
N GLU A 80 47.81 -10.93 76.96
CA GLU A 80 47.32 -11.67 78.13
C GLU A 80 46.04 -12.47 77.86
N GLY A 81 45.29 -12.12 76.81
CA GLY A 81 44.08 -12.80 76.37
C GLY A 81 44.31 -13.85 75.27
N GLY A 82 45.56 -14.16 74.92
CA GLY A 82 45.90 -15.14 73.89
C GLY A 82 45.64 -14.66 72.46
N LYS A 83 45.47 -13.36 72.22
CA LYS A 83 45.22 -12.77 70.89
C LYS A 83 46.45 -12.01 70.39
N VAL A 84 46.57 -11.90 69.07
CA VAL A 84 47.60 -11.06 68.46
C VAL A 84 47.25 -9.58 68.66
N PRO A 85 48.12 -8.75 69.27
CA PRO A 85 47.86 -7.32 69.44
C PRO A 85 47.70 -6.59 68.09
N ALA A 86 46.85 -5.56 68.07
CA ALA A 86 46.53 -4.78 66.88
C ALA A 86 47.75 -4.18 66.16
N ALA A 87 48.84 -3.88 66.89
CA ALA A 87 50.10 -3.39 66.33
C ALA A 87 50.79 -4.37 65.35
N TYR A 88 50.37 -5.64 65.35
CA TYR A 88 50.90 -6.69 64.47
C TYR A 88 49.87 -7.19 63.45
N LEU A 89 48.70 -6.55 63.35
CA LEU A 89 47.68 -6.79 62.32
C LEU A 89 47.81 -5.71 61.22
N PRO A 90 47.44 -6.02 59.96
CA PRO A 90 47.34 -5.03 58.89
C PRO A 90 46.40 -3.86 59.28
N GLU A 91 46.63 -2.65 58.75
CA GLU A 91 45.81 -1.49 59.06
C GLU A 91 44.33 -1.72 58.70
N LEU A 92 43.41 -1.16 59.51
CA LEU A 92 41.96 -1.43 59.51
C LEU A 92 41.24 -1.23 58.17
N GLY A 93 41.88 -0.61 57.16
CA GLY A 93 41.27 -0.30 55.86
C GLY A 93 40.80 -1.51 55.07
N ASP A 94 41.30 -2.71 55.38
CA ASP A 94 40.97 -3.95 54.67
C ASP A 94 39.97 -4.85 55.40
N TYR A 95 39.44 -4.44 56.57
CA TYR A 95 38.50 -5.24 57.36
C TYR A 95 37.19 -4.49 57.65
N ILE A 96 36.07 -5.21 57.60
CA ILE A 96 34.77 -4.71 58.06
C ILE A 96 34.59 -5.17 59.50
N PRO A 97 34.57 -4.26 60.50
CA PRO A 97 34.27 -4.60 61.88
C PRO A 97 32.96 -5.40 62.00
N VAL A 98 32.94 -6.40 62.89
CA VAL A 98 31.73 -7.24 63.07
C VAL A 98 30.56 -6.39 63.53
N GLU A 99 30.79 -5.36 64.34
CA GLU A 99 29.77 -4.39 64.74
C GLU A 99 29.19 -3.55 63.59
N GLU A 100 29.90 -3.39 62.48
CA GLU A 100 29.41 -2.63 61.31
C GLU A 100 28.67 -3.52 60.31
N LYS A 101 28.84 -4.85 60.39
CA LYS A 101 28.19 -5.80 59.48
C LYS A 101 26.71 -5.92 59.82
N GLY A 102 25.86 -5.35 58.97
CA GLY A 102 24.41 -5.39 59.12
C GLY A 102 23.84 -4.42 60.17
N ALA A 103 24.67 -3.53 60.72
CA ALA A 103 24.22 -2.45 61.59
C ALA A 103 23.69 -1.24 60.79
N PRO A 104 22.80 -0.42 61.39
CA PRO A 104 22.38 0.85 60.78
C PRO A 104 23.58 1.75 60.46
N SER A 105 23.64 2.29 59.24
CA SER A 105 24.77 3.08 58.71
C SER A 105 26.10 2.33 58.52
N GLY A 106 26.09 0.99 58.66
CA GLY A 106 27.24 0.13 58.38
C GLY A 106 27.21 -0.49 56.98
N VAL A 107 27.92 -1.60 56.80
CA VAL A 107 28.01 -2.33 55.52
C VAL A 107 26.98 -3.46 55.49
N ALA A 108 26.17 -3.51 54.43
CA ALA A 108 25.18 -4.55 54.24
C ALA A 108 25.85 -5.90 53.89
N PRO A 109 25.54 -7.00 54.62
CA PRO A 109 26.04 -8.32 54.27
C PRO A 109 25.42 -8.81 52.95
N LEU A 110 26.10 -9.72 52.26
CA LEU A 110 25.54 -10.47 51.13
C LEU A 110 25.09 -11.86 51.61
N ASP A 111 24.00 -12.37 51.05
CA ASP A 111 23.55 -13.75 51.19
C ASP A 111 24.34 -14.72 50.28
N GLU A 112 23.99 -16.01 50.31
CA GLU A 112 24.63 -17.05 49.49
C GLU A 112 24.50 -16.80 47.96
N SER A 113 23.56 -15.95 47.54
CA SER A 113 23.36 -15.55 46.14
C SER A 113 24.10 -14.27 45.76
N GLY A 114 24.87 -13.68 46.70
CA GLY A 114 25.60 -12.43 46.49
C GLY A 114 24.71 -11.19 46.53
N LYS A 115 23.51 -11.27 47.15
CA LYS A 115 22.56 -10.15 47.26
C LYS A 115 22.44 -9.67 48.70
N VAL A 116 22.10 -8.40 48.89
CA VAL A 116 21.78 -7.88 50.22
C VAL A 116 20.46 -8.51 50.70
N PRO A 117 20.40 -9.14 51.88
CA PRO A 117 19.17 -9.68 52.44
C PRO A 117 18.10 -8.60 52.64
N ALA A 118 16.84 -8.97 52.47
CA ALA A 118 15.71 -8.04 52.62
C ALA A 118 15.65 -7.35 53.99
N ALA A 119 16.14 -8.00 55.05
CA ALA A 119 16.22 -7.43 56.40
C ALA A 119 17.17 -6.21 56.51
N ASN A 120 18.06 -6.03 55.53
CA ASN A 120 19.03 -4.93 55.47
C ASN A 120 18.67 -3.89 54.40
N LEU A 121 17.55 -4.08 53.70
CA LEU A 121 17.00 -3.09 52.77
C LEU A 121 15.95 -2.23 53.51
N PRO A 122 15.75 -0.96 53.11
CA PRO A 122 14.60 -0.18 53.57
C PRO A 122 13.31 -0.96 53.38
N ALA A 123 12.34 -0.76 54.29
CA ALA A 123 11.04 -1.41 54.19
C ALA A 123 10.42 -1.14 52.81
N ALA A 124 9.80 -2.15 52.21
CA ALA A 124 9.29 -2.14 50.85
C ALA A 124 8.22 -1.05 50.56
N GLU A 125 7.77 -0.32 51.58
CA GLU A 125 6.83 0.82 51.50
C GLU A 125 7.27 1.89 50.48
N ASP A 126 8.58 2.09 50.29
CA ASP A 126 9.12 3.05 49.30
C ASP A 126 9.39 2.42 47.91
N SER A 127 9.10 1.12 47.74
CA SER A 127 9.36 0.38 46.50
C SER A 127 8.06 -0.12 45.88
N ILE A 128 7.92 0.00 44.56
CA ILE A 128 6.76 -0.58 43.85
C ILE A 128 6.90 -2.12 43.85
N PRO A 129 6.00 -2.87 44.51
CA PRO A 129 6.04 -4.32 44.50
C PRO A 129 5.97 -4.86 43.05
N LEU A 130 6.71 -5.93 42.76
CA LEU A 130 6.66 -6.54 41.42
C LEU A 130 5.24 -6.99 41.05
N THR A 131 4.41 -7.33 42.03
CA THR A 131 3.00 -7.71 41.85
C THR A 131 2.12 -6.55 41.40
N GLU A 132 2.54 -5.30 41.61
CA GLU A 132 1.79 -4.11 41.18
C GLU A 132 2.22 -3.60 39.80
N LYS A 133 3.39 -4.02 39.31
CA LYS A 133 3.90 -3.61 37.99
C LYS A 133 3.11 -4.29 36.88
N GLY A 134 2.36 -3.48 36.11
CA GLY A 134 1.54 -3.95 35.00
C GLY A 134 0.29 -4.73 35.39
N ALA A 135 -0.04 -4.76 36.68
CA ALA A 135 -1.30 -5.31 37.18
C ALA A 135 -2.43 -4.28 37.06
N ALA A 136 -3.68 -4.77 36.98
CA ALA A 136 -4.85 -3.91 37.00
C ALA A 136 -4.89 -3.09 38.30
N SER A 137 -5.14 -1.78 38.18
CA SER A 137 -5.09 -0.81 39.29
C SER A 137 -3.72 -0.66 39.98
N GLY A 138 -2.64 -1.18 39.39
CA GLY A 138 -1.27 -0.99 39.86
C GLY A 138 -0.52 0.12 39.10
N VAL A 139 0.81 0.02 39.05
CA VAL A 139 1.67 0.98 38.35
C VAL A 139 1.98 0.48 36.94
N ALA A 140 1.77 1.35 35.95
CA ALA A 140 2.07 1.04 34.56
C ALA A 140 3.58 0.78 34.35
N THR A 141 3.90 -0.22 33.53
CA THR A 141 5.27 -0.44 33.06
C THR A 141 5.49 0.26 31.74
N LEU A 142 6.74 0.56 31.41
CA LEU A 142 7.11 1.10 30.10
C LEU A 142 7.75 0.01 29.23
N ASP A 143 7.48 0.06 27.93
CA ASP A 143 8.16 -0.73 26.91
C ASP A 143 9.57 -0.18 26.60
N ALA A 144 10.26 -0.80 25.65
CA ALA A 144 11.61 -0.40 25.23
C ALA A 144 11.69 1.04 24.69
N ASP A 145 10.56 1.60 24.23
CA ASP A 145 10.47 2.96 23.72
C ASP A 145 10.01 3.96 24.80
N GLY A 146 9.83 3.52 26.05
CA GLY A 146 9.37 4.37 27.15
C GLY A 146 7.87 4.66 27.13
N ARG A 147 7.05 3.85 26.45
CA ARG A 147 5.59 4.00 26.40
C ARG A 147 4.90 2.93 27.23
N VAL A 148 3.70 3.24 27.74
CA VAL A 148 2.86 2.22 28.39
C VAL A 148 2.34 1.26 27.32
N PRO A 149 2.54 -0.06 27.46
CA PRO A 149 2.01 -1.04 26.54
C PRO A 149 0.49 -0.93 26.40
N ALA A 150 -0.03 -1.11 25.18
CA ALA A 150 -1.45 -0.96 24.89
C ALA A 150 -2.33 -1.92 25.71
N GLU A 151 -1.78 -3.06 26.12
CA GLU A 151 -2.43 -4.06 26.97
C GLU A 151 -2.77 -3.52 28.38
N GLN A 152 -2.06 -2.48 28.84
CA GLN A 152 -2.31 -1.81 30.13
C GLN A 152 -3.24 -0.60 29.99
N LEU A 153 -3.65 -0.23 28.77
CA LEU A 153 -4.50 0.92 28.49
C LEU A 153 -5.89 0.43 28.09
N GLU A 154 -6.78 0.31 29.08
CA GLU A 154 -8.16 -0.20 28.91
C GLU A 154 -8.97 0.57 27.85
N TYR A 155 -8.65 1.84 27.60
CA TYR A 155 -9.32 2.70 26.63
C TYR A 155 -8.48 3.05 25.40
N ALA A 156 -7.33 2.40 25.21
CA ALA A 156 -6.57 2.59 23.98
C ALA A 156 -7.30 1.93 22.81
N VAL A 157 -7.46 2.69 21.73
CA VAL A 157 -7.90 2.17 20.45
C VAL A 157 -6.94 1.07 20.00
N LYS A 158 -7.43 -0.16 19.90
CA LYS A 158 -6.61 -1.27 19.44
C LYS A 158 -6.29 -1.09 17.96
N SER A 159 -5.11 -1.49 17.52
CA SER A 159 -4.73 -1.42 16.11
C SER A 159 -5.70 -2.16 15.18
N THR A 160 -6.39 -3.19 15.69
CA THR A 160 -7.43 -3.94 15.00
C THR A 160 -8.74 -3.17 14.82
N GLU A 161 -8.98 -2.12 15.59
CA GLU A 161 -10.18 -1.28 15.53
C GLU A 161 -9.98 -0.05 14.63
N LYS A 162 -8.71 0.29 14.33
CA LYS A 162 -8.36 1.39 13.44
C LYS A 162 -8.70 1.03 12.00
N ALA A 163 -9.46 1.89 11.33
CA ALA A 163 -9.87 1.72 9.93
C ALA A 163 -10.69 0.44 9.65
N SER A 164 -11.16 -0.24 10.69
CA SER A 164 -12.05 -1.40 10.59
C SER A 164 -13.51 -0.97 10.57
N ALA A 165 -14.37 -1.77 9.91
CA ALA A 165 -15.81 -1.53 9.90
C ALA A 165 -16.37 -1.57 11.34
N GLY A 166 -17.12 -0.53 11.72
CA GLY A 166 -17.64 -0.37 13.09
C GLY A 166 -16.60 0.06 14.15
N GLY A 167 -15.36 0.29 13.74
CA GLY A 167 -14.28 0.81 14.60
C GLY A 167 -14.13 2.32 14.52
N VAL A 168 -12.91 2.80 14.76
CA VAL A 168 -12.56 4.23 14.72
C VAL A 168 -11.79 4.59 13.46
N ALA A 169 -12.20 5.71 12.85
CA ALA A 169 -11.53 6.25 11.67
C ALA A 169 -10.12 6.75 12.00
N THR A 170 -9.18 6.50 11.10
CA THR A 170 -7.83 7.09 11.17
C THR A 170 -7.80 8.40 10.39
N LEU A 171 -6.83 9.27 10.69
CA LEU A 171 -6.57 10.47 9.91
C LEU A 171 -5.38 10.27 8.96
N ASP A 172 -5.45 10.85 7.78
CA ASP A 172 -4.34 10.97 6.85
C ASP A 172 -3.33 12.06 7.29
N ALA A 173 -2.26 12.24 6.51
CA ALA A 173 -1.23 13.26 6.78
C ALA A 173 -1.78 14.70 6.80
N GLY A 174 -2.96 14.93 6.22
CA GLY A 174 -3.66 16.22 6.22
C GLY A 174 -4.71 16.34 7.33
N GLY A 175 -4.76 15.41 8.28
CA GLY A 175 -5.70 15.41 9.39
C GLY A 175 -7.14 15.07 9.00
N LYS A 176 -7.36 14.44 7.83
CA LYS A 176 -8.71 14.08 7.36
C LYS A 176 -8.93 12.58 7.39
N VAL A 177 -10.18 12.16 7.55
CA VAL A 177 -10.54 10.74 7.39
C VAL A 177 -10.36 10.34 5.93
N PRO A 178 -9.57 9.29 5.62
CA PRO A 178 -9.42 8.81 4.24
C PRO A 178 -10.78 8.46 3.63
N ALA A 179 -10.98 8.81 2.35
CA ALA A 179 -12.25 8.58 1.66
C ALA A 179 -12.71 7.11 1.67
N ALA A 180 -11.77 6.16 1.69
CA ALA A 180 -12.06 4.73 1.77
C ALA A 180 -12.72 4.30 3.11
N GLN A 181 -12.59 5.12 4.16
CA GLN A 181 -13.21 4.88 5.48
C GLN A 181 -14.54 5.63 5.64
N LEU A 182 -14.89 6.51 4.70
CA LEU A 182 -16.18 7.16 4.69
C LEU A 182 -17.17 6.24 3.97
N PRO A 183 -18.40 6.09 4.48
CA PRO A 183 -19.46 5.50 3.67
C PRO A 183 -19.62 6.30 2.38
N PRO A 184 -20.11 5.71 1.28
CA PRO A 184 -20.41 6.46 0.07
C PRO A 184 -21.34 7.61 0.43
N ILE A 185 -20.81 8.83 0.46
CA ILE A 185 -21.63 10.01 0.70
C ILE A 185 -22.26 10.30 -0.66
N PRO A 186 -23.60 10.23 -0.81
CA PRO A 186 -24.24 10.70 -2.03
C PRO A 186 -24.12 12.22 -2.04
N THR A 187 -22.98 12.74 -2.50
CA THR A 187 -22.67 14.17 -2.54
C THR A 187 -23.30 14.88 -3.74
N GLY A 188 -24.09 14.17 -4.55
CA GLY A 188 -24.71 14.70 -5.77
C GLY A 188 -26.17 14.26 -5.94
N PRO A 189 -26.88 14.84 -6.92
CA PRO A 189 -28.19 14.37 -7.32
C PRO A 189 -28.15 12.88 -7.68
N PRO A 190 -29.25 12.12 -7.47
CA PRO A 190 -29.30 10.72 -7.87
C PRO A 190 -29.11 10.57 -9.39
N ALA A 191 -28.60 9.42 -9.81
CA ALA A 191 -28.52 9.07 -11.23
C ALA A 191 -29.90 9.23 -11.90
N GLY A 192 -29.92 9.74 -13.13
CA GLY A 192 -31.14 10.01 -13.89
C GLY A 192 -31.73 11.40 -13.63
N SER A 193 -31.24 12.15 -12.64
CA SER A 193 -31.65 13.54 -12.41
C SER A 193 -31.35 14.40 -13.63
N VAL A 194 -32.31 15.24 -14.04
CA VAL A 194 -32.16 16.14 -15.18
C VAL A 194 -31.89 17.57 -14.68
N THR A 195 -30.95 18.27 -15.30
CA THR A 195 -30.58 19.66 -14.95
C THR A 195 -30.24 20.46 -16.20
N TRP A 196 -30.50 21.77 -16.17
CA TRP A 196 -30.11 22.69 -17.22
C TRP A 196 -28.71 23.25 -16.97
N TRP A 197 -27.88 23.30 -18.02
CA TRP A 197 -26.51 23.79 -17.96
C TRP A 197 -26.27 24.89 -19.02
N PRO A 198 -25.65 26.03 -18.67
CA PRO A 198 -25.55 27.18 -19.57
C PRO A 198 -24.61 26.98 -20.78
N LEU A 199 -23.55 26.19 -20.64
CA LEU A 199 -22.53 26.05 -21.70
C LEU A 199 -22.15 24.59 -21.94
N ARG A 200 -22.48 24.09 -23.14
CA ARG A 200 -22.26 22.68 -23.55
C ARG A 200 -20.83 22.18 -23.34
N SER A 201 -19.83 23.00 -23.68
CA SER A 201 -18.42 22.60 -23.60
C SER A 201 -17.90 22.49 -22.17
N SER A 202 -18.65 22.96 -21.18
CA SER A 202 -18.27 22.93 -19.76
C SER A 202 -19.20 22.06 -18.90
N ILE A 203 -19.93 21.12 -19.52
CA ILE A 203 -20.76 20.16 -18.77
C ILE A 203 -19.86 19.46 -17.73
N PRO A 204 -20.23 19.49 -16.43
CA PRO A 204 -19.41 18.90 -15.39
C PRO A 204 -19.22 17.39 -15.58
N ALA A 205 -18.07 16.88 -15.13
CA ALA A 205 -17.84 15.45 -15.06
C ALA A 205 -18.93 14.77 -14.22
N GLY A 206 -19.45 13.64 -14.71
CA GLY A 206 -20.58 12.94 -14.08
C GLY A 206 -21.95 13.33 -14.64
N GLN A 207 -22.01 14.26 -15.59
CA GLN A 207 -23.22 14.57 -16.35
C GLN A 207 -23.02 14.31 -17.84
N ILE A 208 -24.09 13.96 -18.53
CA ILE A 208 -24.12 13.75 -19.98
C ILE A 208 -25.21 14.62 -20.59
N PRO A 209 -25.03 15.17 -21.81
CA PRO A 209 -26.09 15.89 -22.49
C PRO A 209 -27.24 14.94 -22.86
N ALA A 210 -28.48 15.40 -22.80
CA ALA A 210 -29.68 14.65 -23.20
C ALA A 210 -30.01 14.88 -24.68
N ASP A 211 -29.16 14.37 -25.58
CA ASP A 211 -29.23 14.63 -27.04
C ASP A 211 -29.86 13.47 -27.83
N GLY A 212 -30.39 12.45 -27.15
CA GLY A 212 -30.87 11.23 -27.81
C GLY A 212 -29.78 10.25 -28.21
N GLN A 213 -28.53 10.44 -27.78
CA GLN A 213 -27.40 9.60 -28.15
C GLN A 213 -27.40 8.23 -27.46
N THR A 214 -26.69 7.26 -28.04
CA THR A 214 -26.39 6.00 -27.36
C THR A 214 -25.16 6.16 -26.47
N ILE A 215 -25.20 5.54 -25.29
CA ILE A 215 -24.11 5.52 -24.32
C ILE A 215 -23.79 4.09 -23.90
N SER A 216 -22.56 3.86 -23.43
CA SER A 216 -22.09 2.55 -22.97
C SER A 216 -22.67 2.18 -21.60
N ARG A 217 -23.21 0.97 -21.48
CA ARG A 217 -23.66 0.38 -20.21
C ARG A 217 -22.51 0.22 -19.22
N ALA A 218 -21.33 -0.17 -19.70
CA ALA A 218 -20.14 -0.37 -18.87
C ALA A 218 -19.61 0.97 -18.32
N THR A 219 -19.71 2.03 -19.11
CA THR A 219 -19.28 3.38 -18.68
C THR A 219 -20.27 4.04 -17.74
N PHE A 220 -21.57 3.75 -17.88
CA PHE A 220 -22.65 4.36 -17.10
C PHE A 220 -23.57 3.31 -16.45
N PRO A 221 -23.04 2.51 -15.50
CA PRO A 221 -23.75 1.36 -14.94
C PRO A 221 -25.00 1.74 -14.15
N ASP A 222 -24.99 2.87 -13.43
CA ASP A 222 -26.15 3.32 -12.64
C ASP A 222 -27.38 3.59 -13.53
N ILE A 223 -27.20 4.37 -14.61
CA ILE A 223 -28.28 4.63 -15.57
C ILE A 223 -28.68 3.35 -16.30
N ALA A 224 -27.72 2.52 -16.70
CA ALA A 224 -28.01 1.24 -17.34
C ALA A 224 -28.87 0.32 -16.46
N ALA A 225 -28.60 0.30 -15.15
CA ALA A 225 -29.40 -0.43 -14.18
C ALA A 225 -30.82 0.15 -14.07
N MET A 226 -30.97 1.48 -14.01
CA MET A 226 -32.28 2.12 -13.98
C MET A 226 -33.12 1.83 -15.24
N VAL A 227 -32.50 1.92 -16.42
CA VAL A 227 -33.16 1.60 -17.71
C VAL A 227 -33.55 0.12 -17.76
N THR A 228 -32.68 -0.78 -17.33
CA THR A 228 -32.96 -2.23 -17.32
C THR A 228 -34.07 -2.57 -16.31
N ALA A 229 -34.10 -1.90 -15.15
CA ALA A 229 -35.11 -2.08 -14.12
C ALA A 229 -36.44 -1.36 -14.43
N GLY A 230 -36.48 -0.48 -15.44
CA GLY A 230 -37.66 0.32 -15.77
C GLY A 230 -38.00 1.39 -14.71
N THR A 231 -37.01 1.86 -13.94
CA THR A 231 -37.20 2.92 -12.93
C THR A 231 -37.07 4.33 -13.49
N VAL A 232 -36.83 4.43 -14.80
CA VAL A 232 -36.97 5.65 -15.63
C VAL A 232 -37.94 5.35 -16.78
N PRO A 233 -38.47 6.35 -17.50
CA PRO A 233 -39.32 6.09 -18.67
C PRO A 233 -38.53 5.35 -19.76
N VAL A 234 -39.00 4.16 -20.15
CA VAL A 234 -38.35 3.32 -21.17
C VAL A 234 -39.36 2.91 -22.25
N VAL A 235 -38.94 2.97 -23.51
CA VAL A 235 -39.67 2.45 -24.67
C VAL A 235 -38.75 1.56 -25.51
N SER A 236 -39.31 0.84 -26.49
CA SER A 236 -38.50 0.07 -27.43
C SER A 236 -37.69 0.99 -28.34
N GLU A 237 -36.52 0.54 -28.80
CA GLU A 237 -35.71 1.31 -29.76
C GLU A 237 -36.49 1.58 -31.06
N ALA A 238 -37.29 0.62 -31.53
CA ALA A 238 -38.12 0.79 -32.71
C ALA A 238 -39.18 1.89 -32.52
N ASP A 239 -39.84 1.92 -31.37
CA ASP A 239 -40.82 2.96 -31.02
C ASP A 239 -40.19 4.35 -30.94
N TRP A 240 -39.01 4.44 -30.31
CA TRP A 240 -38.28 5.70 -30.14
C TRP A 240 -37.87 6.31 -31.49
N GLN A 241 -37.43 5.46 -32.43
CA GLN A 241 -37.04 5.88 -33.78
C GLN A 241 -38.24 6.29 -34.63
N ALA A 242 -39.34 5.55 -34.52
CA ALA A 242 -40.54 5.78 -35.32
C ALA A 242 -41.36 7.00 -34.88
N ASP A 243 -41.42 7.27 -33.58
CA ASP A 243 -42.27 8.31 -33.00
C ASP A 243 -41.43 9.37 -32.26
N PRO A 244 -41.26 10.58 -32.83
CA PRO A 244 -40.59 11.68 -32.17
C PRO A 244 -41.16 12.05 -30.79
N LEU A 245 -42.44 11.76 -30.52
CA LEU A 245 -43.07 12.05 -29.23
C LEU A 245 -42.62 11.09 -28.12
N LYS A 246 -42.00 9.95 -28.47
CA LYS A 246 -41.44 8.99 -27.49
C LYS A 246 -39.98 9.27 -27.15
N ARG A 247 -39.37 10.31 -27.74
CA ARG A 247 -37.95 10.60 -27.58
C ARG A 247 -37.57 11.19 -26.21
N GLY A 248 -38.55 11.49 -25.36
CA GLY A 248 -38.33 11.82 -23.95
C GLY A 248 -38.06 10.60 -23.06
N CYS A 249 -38.10 9.39 -23.61
CA CYS A 249 -37.80 8.12 -22.94
C CYS A 249 -36.39 7.61 -23.25
N TYR A 250 -35.87 6.76 -22.36
CA TYR A 250 -34.71 5.91 -22.62
C TYR A 250 -35.10 4.70 -23.49
N THR A 251 -34.10 4.04 -24.05
CA THR A 251 -34.25 2.71 -24.67
C THR A 251 -33.17 1.76 -24.16
N LEU A 252 -33.40 0.45 -24.32
CA LEU A 252 -32.41 -0.57 -24.03
C LEU A 252 -31.22 -0.58 -25.02
N GLY A 253 -31.19 0.32 -26.01
CA GLY A 253 -30.15 0.38 -27.04
C GLY A 253 -30.06 -0.90 -27.86
N ASP A 254 -28.85 -1.40 -28.06
CA ASP A 254 -28.57 -2.72 -28.66
C ASP A 254 -28.84 -3.91 -27.71
N ALA A 255 -29.48 -3.67 -26.56
CA ALA A 255 -29.77 -4.60 -25.47
C ALA A 255 -28.55 -5.20 -24.74
N ALA A 256 -27.36 -5.19 -25.35
CA ALA A 256 -26.15 -5.81 -24.81
C ALA A 256 -25.17 -4.79 -24.23
N ASN A 257 -24.77 -3.79 -25.01
CA ASN A 257 -23.62 -2.92 -24.69
C ASN A 257 -24.02 -1.48 -24.42
N THR A 258 -25.17 -1.05 -24.93
CA THR A 258 -25.58 0.34 -24.96
C THR A 258 -26.98 0.54 -24.39
N ILE A 259 -27.28 1.79 -24.08
CA ILE A 259 -28.62 2.32 -23.85
C ILE A 259 -28.73 3.64 -24.60
N ARG A 260 -29.94 4.06 -24.98
CA ARG A 260 -30.18 5.41 -25.52
C ARG A 260 -30.74 6.31 -24.44
N VAL A 261 -30.21 7.52 -24.33
CA VAL A 261 -30.76 8.55 -23.43
C VAL A 261 -31.88 9.35 -24.11
N PRO A 262 -32.76 10.02 -23.36
CA PRO A 262 -33.73 10.95 -23.92
C PRO A 262 -33.09 12.07 -24.76
N ASP A 263 -33.85 12.59 -25.72
CA ASP A 263 -33.50 13.77 -26.51
C ASP A 263 -34.30 14.99 -26.05
N TYR A 264 -33.88 15.60 -24.93
CA TYR A 264 -34.47 16.83 -24.45
C TYR A 264 -33.92 18.07 -25.16
N ASN A 265 -32.76 17.95 -25.81
CA ASN A 265 -32.12 19.05 -26.53
C ASN A 265 -32.56 19.16 -27.99
N GLY A 266 -33.28 18.17 -28.52
CA GLY A 266 -33.76 18.13 -29.90
C GLY A 266 -32.62 17.98 -30.92
N MET A 267 -31.56 17.26 -30.56
CA MET A 267 -30.35 17.11 -31.39
C MET A 267 -30.44 15.95 -32.38
N SER A 268 -31.33 14.98 -32.14
CA SER A 268 -31.51 13.86 -33.04
C SER A 268 -32.28 14.27 -34.30
N PRO A 269 -31.98 13.69 -35.48
CA PRO A 269 -32.72 13.99 -36.71
C PRO A 269 -34.24 13.79 -36.55
N GLY A 270 -35.03 14.82 -36.88
CA GLY A 270 -36.49 14.80 -36.76
C GLY A 270 -37.02 14.89 -35.32
N ALA A 271 -36.19 15.34 -34.36
CA ALA A 271 -36.63 15.55 -32.98
C ALA A 271 -37.60 16.74 -32.87
N VAL A 272 -38.43 16.70 -31.84
CA VAL A 272 -39.24 17.85 -31.43
C VAL A 272 -38.30 18.89 -30.81
N ALA A 273 -38.21 20.07 -31.43
CA ALA A 273 -37.31 21.12 -30.97
C ALA A 273 -37.77 21.74 -29.64
N ALA A 274 -36.81 22.29 -28.88
CA ALA A 274 -37.05 23.13 -27.71
C ALA A 274 -37.95 22.49 -26.61
N VAL A 275 -37.73 21.21 -26.29
CA VAL A 275 -38.46 20.53 -25.22
C VAL A 275 -38.25 21.24 -23.88
N THR A 276 -39.34 21.52 -23.19
CA THR A 276 -39.37 22.03 -21.82
C THR A 276 -39.94 20.97 -20.88
N LEU A 277 -39.33 20.80 -19.71
CA LEU A 277 -39.80 19.84 -18.72
C LEU A 277 -40.92 20.44 -17.87
N ARG A 278 -41.95 19.63 -17.62
CA ARG A 278 -43.15 20.02 -16.87
C ARG A 278 -43.57 18.90 -15.90
N GLY A 279 -44.40 19.24 -14.92
CA GLY A 279 -45.02 18.24 -14.04
C GLY A 279 -45.95 17.29 -14.79
N ASP A 280 -46.13 16.10 -14.25
CA ASP A 280 -46.95 15.01 -14.79
C ASP A 280 -48.45 15.10 -14.43
N GLY A 281 -48.85 16.13 -13.66
CA GLY A 281 -50.22 16.37 -13.24
C GLY A 281 -51.17 16.87 -14.35
N ALA A 282 -52.18 17.67 -13.98
CA ALA A 282 -53.20 18.14 -14.92
C ALA A 282 -52.60 18.82 -16.17
N ARG A 283 -53.14 18.48 -17.35
CA ARG A 283 -52.67 18.94 -18.68
C ARG A 283 -51.28 18.44 -19.10
N SER A 284 -50.79 17.35 -18.51
CA SER A 284 -49.64 16.58 -19.00
C SER A 284 -50.06 15.56 -20.08
N ALA A 285 -49.08 14.83 -20.64
CA ALA A 285 -49.34 13.71 -21.55
C ALA A 285 -49.98 12.50 -20.85
N GLY A 286 -50.00 12.47 -19.52
CA GLY A 286 -50.46 11.33 -18.71
C GLY A 286 -49.57 10.09 -18.79
N THR A 287 -48.48 10.14 -19.56
CA THR A 287 -47.47 9.07 -19.71
C THR A 287 -46.09 9.65 -19.49
N ALA A 288 -45.31 9.07 -18.57
CA ALA A 288 -43.97 9.54 -18.28
C ALA A 288 -43.06 9.42 -19.52
N GLY A 289 -42.27 10.46 -19.79
CA GLY A 289 -41.35 10.52 -20.94
C GLY A 289 -42.01 10.83 -22.30
N ALA A 290 -43.34 10.88 -22.39
CA ALA A 290 -44.01 11.32 -23.61
C ALA A 290 -43.89 12.84 -23.79
N ILE A 291 -43.40 13.26 -24.95
CA ILE A 291 -43.34 14.66 -25.36
C ILE A 291 -44.73 15.07 -25.87
N GLN A 292 -45.20 16.23 -25.43
CA GLN A 292 -46.41 16.85 -25.97
C GLN A 292 -46.03 17.84 -27.07
N PRO A 293 -46.72 17.83 -28.22
CA PRO A 293 -46.55 18.89 -29.21
C PRO A 293 -47.00 20.24 -28.64
N ASP A 294 -46.56 21.32 -29.27
CA ASP A 294 -47.02 22.66 -28.96
C ASP A 294 -48.54 22.76 -29.17
N GLN A 295 -49.20 23.53 -28.30
CA GLN A 295 -50.63 23.73 -28.38
C GLN A 295 -50.97 25.18 -28.06
N LEU A 296 -51.71 25.82 -28.97
CA LEU A 296 -52.38 27.09 -28.74
C LEU A 296 -53.84 26.81 -28.36
N GLY A 297 -54.27 27.31 -27.20
CA GLY A 297 -55.65 27.17 -26.76
C GLY A 297 -56.64 27.91 -27.68
N PRO A 298 -57.94 27.59 -27.61
CA PRO A 298 -58.96 28.31 -28.37
C PRO A 298 -58.95 29.80 -28.00
N MET A 299 -59.09 30.63 -29.02
CA MET A 299 -59.03 32.09 -28.94
C MET A 299 -60.31 32.66 -29.53
N SER A 300 -61.00 33.48 -28.73
CA SER A 300 -62.22 34.18 -29.15
C SER A 300 -61.89 35.64 -29.45
N TYR A 301 -62.28 36.10 -30.63
CA TYR A 301 -62.06 37.46 -31.08
C TYR A 301 -63.39 38.20 -31.21
N GLN A 302 -63.44 39.42 -30.67
CA GLN A 302 -64.54 40.35 -30.90
C GLN A 302 -64.10 41.40 -31.91
N VAL A 303 -64.92 41.64 -32.93
CA VAL A 303 -64.72 42.70 -33.92
C VAL A 303 -65.81 43.75 -33.68
N SER A 304 -65.42 45.02 -33.48
CA SER A 304 -66.28 46.03 -32.84
C SER A 304 -66.89 47.09 -33.77
N ASP A 305 -66.99 46.86 -35.08
CA ASP A 305 -67.62 47.86 -35.97
C ASP A 305 -68.45 47.16 -37.05
N PHE A 306 -69.78 47.21 -36.89
CA PHE A 306 -70.74 46.54 -37.78
C PHE A 306 -71.63 47.59 -38.45
N ALA A 307 -71.29 47.96 -39.69
CA ALA A 307 -72.19 48.78 -40.51
C ALA A 307 -72.81 48.01 -41.69
N GLN A 308 -72.19 46.97 -42.26
CA GLN A 308 -72.75 46.19 -43.37
C GLN A 308 -72.27 44.73 -43.31
N ALA A 309 -73.21 43.79 -43.34
CA ALA A 309 -72.95 42.37 -43.15
C ALA A 309 -72.25 41.74 -44.36
N SER A 310 -70.93 41.57 -44.33
CA SER A 310 -70.24 40.52 -45.11
C SER A 310 -68.84 40.27 -44.55
N ASN A 311 -68.70 39.39 -43.55
CA ASN A 311 -67.38 38.92 -43.13
C ASN A 311 -67.19 37.47 -43.56
N VAL A 312 -66.08 37.29 -44.23
CA VAL A 312 -65.57 36.02 -44.71
C VAL A 312 -64.36 35.69 -43.85
N LEU A 313 -64.37 34.54 -43.17
CA LEU A 313 -63.12 33.94 -42.67
C LEU A 313 -62.29 33.56 -43.88
N LEU A 314 -61.07 34.09 -44.00
CA LEU A 314 -60.17 33.72 -45.09
C LEU A 314 -59.26 32.59 -44.60
N ASP A 315 -59.04 31.54 -45.39
CA ASP A 315 -58.03 30.53 -45.14
C ASP A 315 -56.61 31.08 -45.34
N GLY A 316 -55.60 30.28 -45.05
CA GLY A 316 -54.18 30.64 -45.24
C GLY A 316 -53.76 30.96 -46.68
N THR A 317 -54.66 30.77 -47.66
CA THR A 317 -54.48 31.17 -49.06
C THR A 317 -55.29 32.41 -49.45
N GLY A 318 -55.99 33.02 -48.48
CA GLY A 318 -56.83 34.19 -48.70
C GLY A 318 -58.20 33.86 -49.27
N LYS A 319 -58.70 32.62 -49.17
CA LYS A 319 -60.02 32.21 -49.67
C LYS A 319 -61.09 32.13 -48.59
N ALA A 320 -62.31 32.48 -48.96
CA ALA A 320 -63.48 32.46 -48.10
C ALA A 320 -63.88 31.08 -47.57
N VAL A 321 -63.95 30.90 -46.24
CA VAL A 321 -64.34 29.65 -45.55
C VAL A 321 -65.77 29.71 -44.99
N LEU A 322 -66.31 30.89 -44.68
CA LEU A 322 -67.74 31.07 -44.37
C LEU A 322 -68.32 32.18 -45.27
N THR A 323 -69.16 31.80 -46.23
CA THR A 323 -69.93 32.74 -47.05
C THR A 323 -71.27 33.03 -46.35
N SER A 324 -71.44 34.23 -45.81
CA SER A 324 -72.76 34.77 -45.50
C SER A 324 -73.04 35.94 -46.45
N GLY A 325 -73.95 35.72 -47.40
CA GLY A 325 -74.52 36.74 -48.30
C GLY A 325 -73.80 36.93 -49.63
N MET A 326 -74.58 37.21 -50.69
CA MET A 326 -74.08 37.61 -52.02
C MET A 326 -73.32 38.95 -51.94
N LEU A 327 -72.14 39.01 -52.58
CA LEU A 327 -71.22 40.14 -52.57
C LEU A 327 -70.95 40.64 -54.00
N PRO A 328 -71.75 41.57 -54.57
CA PRO A 328 -71.48 42.09 -55.92
C PRO A 328 -70.37 43.16 -55.96
N THR A 329 -70.07 43.87 -54.85
CA THR A 329 -69.20 45.06 -54.93
C THR A 329 -68.55 45.49 -53.60
N ALA A 330 -68.07 44.58 -52.75
CA ALA A 330 -67.35 44.99 -51.52
C ALA A 330 -65.83 44.85 -51.68
N THR A 331 -65.11 45.95 -51.47
CA THR A 331 -63.64 45.94 -51.32
C THR A 331 -63.29 45.33 -49.97
N MET A 332 -62.73 44.13 -49.97
CA MET A 332 -62.32 43.47 -48.72
C MET A 332 -61.14 44.22 -48.10
N ARG A 333 -61.26 44.64 -46.84
CA ARG A 333 -60.18 45.27 -46.09
C ARG A 333 -59.63 44.26 -45.09
N THR A 334 -58.43 43.74 -45.32
CA THR A 334 -57.75 42.92 -44.33
C THR A 334 -57.44 43.80 -43.13
N VAL A 335 -57.99 43.49 -41.95
CA VAL A 335 -57.66 44.18 -40.70
C VAL A 335 -56.29 43.70 -40.21
N THR A 336 -55.24 43.97 -40.98
CA THR A 336 -53.84 43.76 -40.58
C THR A 336 -53.22 44.99 -39.92
N GLN A 337 -53.96 46.11 -39.85
CA GLN A 337 -53.55 47.32 -39.16
C GLN A 337 -54.48 47.56 -37.97
N SER A 338 -53.94 47.47 -36.76
CA SER A 338 -54.50 48.25 -35.67
C SER A 338 -54.27 49.73 -36.01
N SER A 339 -55.20 50.60 -35.62
CA SER A 339 -55.12 52.06 -35.79
C SER A 339 -53.92 52.70 -35.06
N PHE A 340 -53.15 51.90 -34.32
CA PHE A 340 -51.99 52.30 -33.52
C PHE A 340 -50.68 51.66 -34.01
N GLY A 341 -50.66 51.00 -35.17
CA GLY A 341 -49.43 50.40 -35.74
C GLY A 341 -48.90 49.17 -34.99
N LEU A 342 -49.59 48.72 -33.94
CA LEU A 342 -49.25 47.54 -33.15
C LEU A 342 -49.84 46.29 -33.80
N LYS A 343 -49.00 45.36 -34.26
CA LYS A 343 -49.41 44.01 -34.65
C LYS A 343 -49.69 43.20 -33.37
N TRP A 344 -50.84 42.54 -33.29
CA TRP A 344 -51.23 41.71 -32.14
C TRP A 344 -50.42 40.41 -32.04
N ILE A 345 -50.00 39.88 -33.19
CA ILE A 345 -49.03 38.80 -33.32
C ILE A 345 -47.99 39.28 -34.32
N THR A 346 -46.80 39.64 -33.85
CA THR A 346 -45.64 39.81 -34.72
C THR A 346 -45.12 38.42 -35.05
N ASN A 347 -45.52 37.88 -36.21
CA ASN A 347 -44.88 36.68 -36.74
C ASN A 347 -43.43 37.04 -37.10
N THR A 348 -42.50 36.66 -36.24
CA THR A 348 -41.05 36.85 -36.42
C THR A 348 -40.33 35.54 -36.73
N GLY A 349 -41.05 34.42 -36.90
CA GLY A 349 -40.48 33.11 -37.21
C GLY A 349 -41.51 31.97 -37.19
N ASP A 350 -41.05 30.76 -37.53
CA ASP A 350 -41.90 29.57 -37.74
C ASP A 350 -42.37 28.88 -36.44
N GLU A 351 -41.92 29.34 -35.26
CA GLU A 351 -42.23 28.75 -33.95
C GLU A 351 -42.88 29.77 -33.01
N THR A 352 -44.01 29.41 -32.39
CA THR A 352 -44.60 30.17 -31.29
C THR A 352 -44.01 29.70 -29.96
N ARG A 353 -43.21 30.54 -29.32
CA ARG A 353 -42.51 30.21 -28.07
C ARG A 353 -42.51 31.36 -27.06
N MET A 354 -42.36 31.00 -25.79
CA MET A 354 -42.09 31.98 -24.73
C MET A 354 -40.66 32.54 -24.85
N THR A 355 -40.41 33.71 -24.28
CA THR A 355 -39.05 34.24 -24.09
C THR A 355 -38.20 33.20 -23.35
N ASN A 356 -37.02 32.87 -23.91
CA ASN A 356 -36.17 31.79 -23.41
C ASN A 356 -34.67 32.13 -23.57
N VAL A 357 -33.84 31.37 -22.87
CA VAL A 357 -32.38 31.33 -23.01
C VAL A 357 -31.95 29.93 -23.42
N SER A 358 -31.01 29.82 -24.36
CA SER A 358 -30.50 28.54 -24.84
C SER A 358 -29.39 28.02 -23.92
N GLY A 359 -29.47 26.73 -23.60
CA GLY A 359 -28.46 25.98 -22.87
C GLY A 359 -28.61 24.49 -23.20
N VAL A 360 -28.21 23.62 -22.27
CA VAL A 360 -28.21 22.17 -22.48
C VAL A 360 -28.91 21.47 -21.32
N TRP A 361 -29.89 20.63 -21.63
CA TRP A 361 -30.39 19.63 -20.69
C TRP A 361 -29.37 18.52 -20.54
N THR A 362 -29.03 18.23 -19.29
CA THR A 362 -28.05 17.24 -18.88
C THR A 362 -28.70 16.21 -17.95
N ILE A 363 -28.20 14.98 -17.99
CA ILE A 363 -28.61 13.88 -17.12
C ILE A 363 -27.42 13.54 -16.22
N GLN A 364 -27.66 13.48 -14.91
CA GLN A 364 -26.68 12.99 -13.93
C GLN A 364 -26.45 11.50 -14.17
N ALA A 365 -25.22 11.12 -14.51
CA ALA A 365 -24.88 9.78 -14.96
C ALA A 365 -24.56 8.80 -13.81
N PHE A 366 -24.19 9.32 -12.63
CA PHE A 366 -23.83 8.53 -11.44
C PHE A 366 -24.43 9.15 -10.18
N GLY A 367 -24.99 8.35 -9.28
CA GLY A 367 -25.62 8.82 -8.03
C GLY A 367 -24.64 9.05 -6.86
N ALA A 368 -23.51 8.37 -6.90
CA ALA A 368 -22.34 8.63 -6.06
C ALA A 368 -21.11 8.26 -6.88
N VAL A 369 -20.07 9.10 -6.88
CA VAL A 369 -18.75 8.69 -7.38
C VAL A 369 -18.22 7.67 -6.38
N THR A 370 -18.61 6.42 -6.56
CA THR A 370 -17.80 5.31 -6.09
C THR A 370 -16.61 5.36 -7.02
N ASN A 371 -15.55 6.08 -6.66
CA ASN A 371 -14.22 5.71 -7.14
C ASN A 371 -13.95 4.41 -6.39
N PRO A 372 -14.15 3.20 -6.97
CA PRO A 372 -13.60 2.03 -6.33
C PRO A 372 -12.12 2.36 -6.15
N GLY A 373 -11.66 2.34 -4.92
CA GLY A 373 -10.26 2.64 -4.56
C GLY A 373 -9.24 1.65 -5.16
N ALA A 374 -9.62 0.91 -6.20
CA ALA A 374 -8.77 0.14 -7.06
C ALA A 374 -9.39 0.18 -8.45
N ALA A 375 -8.65 0.67 -9.46
CA ALA A 375 -8.91 0.24 -10.83
C ALA A 375 -8.86 -1.30 -10.83
N ASP A 376 -9.90 -1.96 -11.32
CA ASP A 376 -9.91 -3.42 -11.43
C ASP A 376 -8.78 -3.85 -12.37
N ALA A 377 -7.68 -4.33 -11.78
CA ALA A 377 -6.50 -4.75 -12.53
C ALA A 377 -6.81 -5.90 -13.49
N GLY A 378 -7.82 -6.73 -13.20
CA GLY A 378 -8.30 -7.78 -14.09
C GLY A 378 -9.02 -7.21 -15.30
N GLN A 379 -9.85 -6.19 -15.11
CA GLN A 379 -10.50 -5.49 -16.23
C GLN A 379 -9.48 -4.74 -17.08
N LEU A 380 -8.53 -4.02 -16.47
CA LEU A 380 -7.48 -3.32 -17.21
C LEU A 380 -6.58 -4.28 -18.00
N ALA A 381 -6.26 -5.45 -17.43
CA ALA A 381 -5.51 -6.49 -18.14
C ALA A 381 -6.30 -7.05 -19.32
N SER A 382 -7.63 -7.20 -19.17
CA SER A 382 -8.53 -7.64 -20.25
C SER A 382 -8.60 -6.61 -21.37
N ASP A 383 -8.75 -5.32 -21.03
CA ASP A 383 -8.77 -4.21 -21.99
C ASP A 383 -7.42 -4.09 -22.72
N TYR A 384 -6.30 -4.24 -22.00
CA TYR A 384 -4.97 -4.29 -22.60
C TYR A 384 -4.82 -5.47 -23.57
N ALA A 385 -5.31 -6.67 -23.20
CA ALA A 385 -5.29 -7.83 -24.07
C ALA A 385 -6.11 -7.60 -25.34
N ALA A 386 -7.29 -6.99 -25.22
CA ALA A 386 -8.14 -6.63 -26.35
C ALA A 386 -7.47 -5.59 -27.28
N LEU A 387 -6.87 -4.54 -26.69
CA LEU A 387 -6.17 -3.51 -27.44
C LEU A 387 -4.94 -4.09 -28.16
N ASN A 388 -4.17 -4.96 -27.49
CA ASN A 388 -3.01 -5.61 -28.07
C ASN A 388 -3.42 -6.53 -29.23
N ALA A 389 -4.51 -7.29 -29.09
CA ALA A 389 -5.06 -8.11 -30.18
C ALA A 389 -5.52 -7.25 -31.38
N ALA A 390 -6.19 -6.12 -31.12
CA ALA A 390 -6.58 -5.18 -32.17
C ALA A 390 -5.36 -4.57 -32.88
N PHE A 391 -4.31 -4.21 -32.13
CA PHE A 391 -3.07 -3.69 -32.67
C PHE A 391 -2.34 -4.71 -33.56
N GLN A 392 -2.27 -5.98 -33.13
CA GLN A 392 -1.69 -7.06 -33.95
C GLN A 392 -2.48 -7.28 -35.26
N SER A 393 -3.80 -7.20 -35.22
CA SER A 393 -4.65 -7.27 -36.43
C SER A 393 -4.37 -6.12 -37.41
N LEU A 394 -4.05 -4.93 -36.89
CA LEU A 394 -3.70 -3.78 -37.71
C LEU A 394 -2.29 -3.93 -38.31
N GLN A 395 -1.31 -4.39 -37.54
CA GLN A 395 0.06 -4.66 -38.03
C GLN A 395 0.07 -5.58 -39.27
N GLY A 396 -0.81 -6.59 -39.29
CA GLY A 396 -0.94 -7.51 -40.42
C GLY A 396 -1.46 -6.88 -41.72
N LYS A 397 -1.99 -5.65 -41.67
CA LYS A 397 -2.62 -4.95 -42.81
C LYS A 397 -1.81 -3.76 -43.33
N VAL A 398 -0.71 -3.40 -42.67
CA VAL A 398 0.12 -2.24 -43.05
C VAL A 398 1.11 -2.63 -44.16
N PHE A 399 1.11 -1.84 -45.23
CA PHE A 399 2.09 -1.97 -46.32
C PHE A 399 3.51 -1.61 -45.82
N GLY A 400 4.48 -2.46 -46.12
CA GLY A 400 5.90 -2.24 -45.83
C GLY A 400 6.43 -2.70 -44.47
N TYR A 401 5.56 -3.22 -43.58
CA TYR A 401 6.01 -3.92 -42.38
C TYR A 401 6.44 -5.36 -42.74
N GLU A 402 7.69 -5.74 -42.42
CA GLU A 402 8.29 -7.06 -42.74
C GLU A 402 8.24 -7.49 -44.22
N GLN A 403 7.99 -6.56 -45.14
CA GLN A 403 8.05 -6.81 -46.59
C GLN A 403 9.43 -6.41 -47.12
N ALA A 404 9.91 -7.12 -48.14
CA ALA A 404 11.20 -6.84 -48.78
C ALA A 404 11.05 -6.71 -50.29
N LEU A 405 11.97 -5.99 -50.92
CA LEU A 405 12.04 -5.93 -52.38
C LEU A 405 12.75 -7.18 -52.89
N ILE A 406 12.00 -8.09 -53.53
CA ILE A 406 12.51 -9.37 -54.02
C ILE A 406 12.59 -9.31 -55.55
N ASP A 407 13.73 -9.73 -56.11
CA ASP A 407 13.85 -9.96 -57.55
C ASP A 407 13.20 -11.29 -57.93
N VAL A 408 12.21 -11.20 -58.82
CA VAL A 408 11.38 -12.33 -59.24
C VAL A 408 11.50 -12.58 -60.74
N LEU A 409 12.45 -11.94 -61.44
CA LEU A 409 12.63 -12.08 -62.89
C LEU A 409 12.73 -13.53 -63.35
N GLY A 410 13.40 -14.39 -62.58
CA GLY A 410 13.54 -15.82 -62.91
C GLY A 410 12.29 -16.67 -62.66
N THR A 411 11.26 -16.13 -62.01
CA THR A 411 10.04 -16.85 -61.62
C THR A 411 8.75 -16.20 -62.13
N ARG A 412 8.88 -15.13 -62.92
CA ARG A 412 7.78 -14.39 -63.51
C ARG A 412 7.99 -14.26 -65.01
N ALA A 413 6.89 -14.19 -65.74
CA ALA A 413 6.87 -14.05 -67.18
C ALA A 413 5.69 -13.15 -67.57
N LEU A 414 5.87 -12.39 -68.65
CA LEU A 414 4.82 -11.58 -69.24
C LEU A 414 3.68 -12.47 -69.77
N GLY A 415 2.45 -11.97 -69.71
CA GLY A 415 1.24 -12.66 -70.15
C GLY A 415 0.70 -13.70 -69.15
N VAL A 416 1.45 -14.05 -68.10
CA VAL A 416 1.01 -14.98 -67.05
C VAL A 416 0.31 -14.22 -65.92
N THR A 417 -0.82 -14.76 -65.46
CA THR A 417 -1.57 -14.23 -64.31
C THR A 417 -1.08 -14.86 -63.01
N TYR A 418 -0.76 -14.02 -62.03
CA TYR A 418 -0.32 -14.39 -60.69
C TYR A 418 -1.32 -13.88 -59.64
N THR A 419 -1.36 -14.52 -58.47
CA THR A 419 -2.20 -14.10 -57.34
C THR A 419 -1.34 -13.57 -56.21
N ASN A 420 -1.70 -12.41 -55.66
CA ASN A 420 -1.08 -11.93 -54.43
C ASN A 420 -1.59 -12.74 -53.21
N SER A 421 -0.81 -13.74 -52.81
CA SER A 421 -1.14 -14.64 -51.70
C SER A 421 -0.52 -14.24 -50.35
N THR A 422 0.08 -13.05 -50.23
CA THR A 422 0.82 -12.67 -49.00
C THR A 422 -0.09 -12.21 -47.85
N GLY A 423 -1.39 -12.03 -48.11
CA GLY A 423 -2.32 -11.44 -47.14
C GLY A 423 -2.12 -9.93 -46.94
N ARG A 424 -1.17 -9.30 -47.66
CA ARG A 424 -0.87 -7.87 -47.61
C ARG A 424 -0.81 -7.27 -49.03
N PRO A 425 -1.00 -5.96 -49.21
CA PRO A 425 -0.70 -5.32 -50.49
C PRO A 425 0.76 -5.53 -50.87
N ILE A 426 1.04 -5.74 -52.16
CA ILE A 426 2.41 -5.80 -52.70
C ILE A 426 2.58 -4.72 -53.76
N VAL A 427 3.81 -4.32 -54.05
CA VAL A 427 4.11 -3.45 -55.20
C VAL A 427 4.89 -4.25 -56.23
N VAL A 428 4.37 -4.29 -57.45
CA VAL A 428 5.05 -4.89 -58.60
C VAL A 428 5.79 -3.80 -59.35
N CYS A 429 7.10 -3.96 -59.53
CA CYS A 429 7.98 -3.05 -60.24
C CYS A 429 8.62 -3.79 -61.42
N ILE A 430 8.40 -3.31 -62.65
CA ILE A 430 8.97 -3.93 -63.84
C ILE A 430 9.69 -2.85 -64.65
N GLN A 431 10.91 -3.13 -65.08
CA GLN A 431 11.67 -2.26 -65.96
C GLN A 431 12.28 -3.05 -67.11
N GLY A 432 12.54 -2.36 -68.21
CA GLY A 432 13.18 -2.95 -69.37
C GLY A 432 13.54 -1.93 -70.43
N LEU A 433 13.97 -2.43 -71.57
CA LEU A 433 14.48 -1.65 -72.68
C LEU A 433 13.59 -1.80 -73.89
N ALA A 434 13.24 -0.67 -74.51
CA ALA A 434 12.54 -0.64 -75.78
C ALA A 434 13.42 -1.20 -76.91
N THR A 435 12.84 -2.07 -77.72
CA THR A 435 13.45 -2.69 -78.91
C THR A 435 12.96 -2.06 -80.21
N ALA A 436 11.93 -1.21 -80.15
CA ALA A 436 11.46 -0.37 -81.24
C ALA A 436 10.81 0.93 -80.69
N ALA A 437 10.52 1.87 -81.59
CA ALA A 437 9.71 3.05 -81.26
C ALA A 437 8.28 2.66 -80.87
N ASN A 438 7.64 3.47 -80.02
CA ASN A 438 6.30 3.22 -79.46
C ASN A 438 6.19 1.92 -78.63
N ALA A 439 7.29 1.51 -77.98
CA ALA A 439 7.25 0.41 -77.02
C ALA A 439 6.38 0.76 -75.82
N TYR A 440 5.65 -0.22 -75.29
CA TYR A 440 4.82 -0.04 -74.10
C TYR A 440 4.81 -1.27 -73.22
N ILE A 441 4.53 -1.05 -71.94
CA ILE A 441 4.31 -2.07 -70.93
C ILE A 441 3.09 -1.69 -70.11
N PHE A 442 2.25 -2.66 -69.79
CA PHE A 442 1.06 -2.45 -68.99
C PHE A 442 0.94 -3.49 -67.89
N GLY A 443 0.37 -3.07 -66.77
CA GLY A 443 -0.03 -3.93 -65.66
C GLY A 443 -1.55 -4.08 -65.66
N MET A 444 -2.04 -5.30 -65.49
CA MET A 444 -3.44 -5.57 -65.25
C MET A 444 -3.65 -6.08 -63.83
N LEU A 445 -4.79 -5.70 -63.26
CA LEU A 445 -5.27 -6.11 -61.95
C LEU A 445 -6.69 -6.65 -62.11
N ASN A 446 -6.93 -7.90 -61.72
CA ASN A 446 -8.23 -8.58 -61.92
C ASN A 446 -8.78 -8.39 -63.34
N GLU A 447 -7.94 -8.64 -64.35
CA GLU A 447 -8.27 -8.48 -65.77
C GLU A 447 -8.56 -7.04 -66.24
N ALA A 448 -8.52 -6.05 -65.36
CA ALA A 448 -8.65 -4.63 -65.72
C ALA A 448 -7.27 -3.97 -65.91
N LEU A 449 -7.17 -3.02 -66.85
CA LEU A 449 -5.96 -2.23 -67.04
C LEU A 449 -5.72 -1.35 -65.80
N ALA A 450 -4.61 -1.59 -65.08
CA ALA A 450 -4.28 -0.86 -63.86
C ALA A 450 -3.30 0.29 -64.13
N THR A 451 -2.32 0.06 -65.01
CA THR A 451 -1.32 1.07 -65.37
C THR A 451 -0.73 0.76 -66.75
N ILE A 452 -0.26 1.78 -67.45
CA ILE A 452 0.48 1.66 -68.71
C ILE A 452 1.61 2.69 -68.74
N SER A 453 2.74 2.29 -69.28
CA SER A 453 3.89 3.14 -69.56
C SER A 453 4.27 2.93 -71.02
N SER A 454 4.78 3.97 -71.68
CA SER A 454 5.21 3.89 -73.08
C SER A 454 6.39 4.82 -73.35
N THR A 455 7.18 4.51 -74.38
CA THR A 455 8.25 5.38 -74.86
C THR A 455 8.20 5.50 -76.38
N PRO A 456 8.32 6.71 -76.94
CA PRO A 456 8.26 6.90 -78.39
C PRO A 456 9.57 6.56 -79.10
N PHE A 457 10.67 6.30 -78.38
CA PHE A 457 12.00 6.10 -78.96
C PHE A 457 12.53 4.67 -78.76
N ASN A 458 13.26 4.15 -79.76
CA ASN A 458 13.99 2.88 -79.64
C ASN A 458 15.14 2.99 -78.63
N GLY A 459 15.41 1.93 -77.86
CA GLY A 459 16.47 1.88 -76.85
C GLY A 459 16.17 2.64 -75.55
N GLY A 460 14.99 3.27 -75.42
CA GLY A 460 14.59 3.97 -74.20
C GLY A 460 14.30 3.01 -73.03
N ASN A 461 14.64 3.45 -71.82
CA ASN A 461 14.20 2.78 -70.59
C ASN A 461 12.70 2.98 -70.40
N ILE A 462 12.01 1.89 -70.07
CA ILE A 462 10.58 1.91 -69.79
C ILE A 462 10.29 1.03 -68.59
N GLY A 463 9.43 1.51 -67.70
CA GLY A 463 9.05 0.77 -66.51
C GLY A 463 7.69 1.19 -65.99
N LEU A 464 7.15 0.34 -65.12
CA LEU A 464 5.91 0.57 -64.41
C LEU A 464 6.03 0.10 -62.96
N SER A 465 5.15 0.66 -62.11
CA SER A 465 4.92 0.18 -60.77
C SER A 465 3.45 0.29 -60.42
N TYR A 466 2.88 -0.72 -59.76
CA TYR A 466 1.49 -0.68 -59.29
C TYR A 466 1.30 -1.56 -58.05
N VAL A 467 0.32 -1.17 -57.24
CA VAL A 467 -0.08 -1.89 -56.03
C VAL A 467 -1.05 -3.02 -56.40
N VAL A 468 -0.80 -4.21 -55.87
CA VAL A 468 -1.69 -5.37 -56.00
C VAL A 468 -2.28 -5.67 -54.62
N PRO A 469 -3.59 -5.48 -54.39
CA PRO A 469 -4.24 -5.82 -53.13
C PRO A 469 -4.11 -7.31 -52.78
N PRO A 470 -4.21 -7.68 -51.48
CA PRO A 470 -4.20 -9.07 -51.07
C PRO A 470 -5.36 -9.85 -51.71
N GLY A 471 -5.07 -11.06 -52.22
CA GLY A 471 -6.02 -11.92 -52.91
C GLY A 471 -6.33 -11.51 -54.36
N ALA A 472 -5.88 -10.34 -54.81
CA ALA A 472 -6.08 -9.90 -56.19
C ALA A 472 -5.13 -10.63 -57.16
N THR A 473 -5.59 -10.79 -58.39
CA THR A 473 -4.79 -11.32 -59.50
C THR A 473 -4.13 -10.19 -60.27
N TYR A 474 -2.92 -10.41 -60.79
CA TYR A 474 -2.20 -9.45 -61.61
C TYR A 474 -1.45 -10.14 -62.75
N ARG A 475 -1.31 -9.43 -63.87
CA ARG A 475 -0.42 -9.82 -64.97
C ARG A 475 0.25 -8.59 -65.56
N ALA A 476 1.41 -8.77 -66.17
CA ALA A 476 2.06 -7.74 -66.97
C ALA A 476 2.15 -8.17 -68.43
N GLY A 477 1.99 -7.23 -69.35
CA GLY A 477 2.19 -7.44 -70.77
C GLY A 477 2.96 -6.29 -71.40
N SER A 478 3.58 -6.52 -72.55
CA SER A 478 4.35 -5.50 -73.25
C SER A 478 4.27 -5.66 -74.77
N SER A 479 4.71 -4.63 -75.48
CA SER A 479 5.04 -4.69 -76.89
C SER A 479 6.36 -3.97 -77.14
N TYR A 480 7.18 -4.52 -78.04
CA TYR A 480 8.49 -3.98 -78.42
C TYR A 480 9.43 -3.70 -77.24
N MET A 481 9.47 -4.56 -76.23
CA MET A 481 10.29 -4.37 -75.03
C MET A 481 10.88 -5.69 -74.52
N ASN A 482 12.14 -5.65 -74.09
CA ASN A 482 12.75 -6.71 -73.29
C ASN A 482 12.72 -6.34 -71.81
N VAL A 483 12.19 -7.23 -70.96
CA VAL A 483 12.21 -7.04 -69.49
C VAL A 483 13.63 -7.24 -68.99
N VAL A 484 14.12 -6.28 -68.21
CA VAL A 484 15.46 -6.30 -67.60
C VAL A 484 15.38 -6.55 -66.10
N THR A 485 14.34 -6.05 -65.44
CA THR A 485 14.09 -6.33 -64.01
C THR A 485 12.60 -6.55 -63.76
N TRP A 486 12.32 -7.49 -62.85
CA TRP A 486 10.99 -7.66 -62.27
C TRP A 486 11.16 -7.86 -60.78
N ARG A 487 10.67 -6.91 -59.99
CA ARG A 487 10.74 -6.96 -58.53
C ARG A 487 9.35 -6.88 -57.92
N GLU A 488 9.15 -7.58 -56.82
CA GLU A 488 7.96 -7.50 -55.99
C GLU A 488 8.37 -7.04 -54.59
N TYR A 489 7.81 -5.93 -54.12
CA TYR A 489 7.91 -5.53 -52.71
C TYR A 489 6.81 -6.24 -51.95
N ARG A 490 7.16 -7.34 -51.26
CA ARG A 490 6.17 -8.30 -50.76
C ARG A 490 6.50 -8.91 -49.41
#